data_AF-F3G1M2-F1
#
_entry.id   AF-F3G1M2-F1
#
_cell.length_a   1.000
_cell.length_b   1.000
_cell.length_c   1.000
_cell.angle_alpha   90.00
_cell.angle_beta   90.00
_cell.angle_gamma   90.00
#
_symmetry.space_group_name_H-M   'P 1'
#
loop_
_entity.id
_entity.type
_entity.pdbx_description
1 polymer ?
#
loop_
_entity_poly.entity_id
_entity_poly.type
_entity_poly.pdbx_seq_one_letter_code
_entity_poly.pdbx_strand_id
1 'polypeptide(L)' 'MLKQRIITALILLPIALCGFFLLTGMYFALFIGVVVVLGAWEWARLAGFAAQSMRIGYAAVVP' A
#
# COMPACT_ATOMS: atom_id res chain seq x y z
N MET A 1 22.51 -0.10 -1.78
CA MET A 1 21.35 0.69 -2.28
C MET A 1 20.67 0.02 -3.47
N LEU A 2 21.31 -0.21 -4.61
CA LEU A 2 20.67 -0.86 -5.77
C LEU A 2 20.22 -2.30 -5.53
N LYS A 3 21.07 -3.15 -4.92
CA LYS A 3 20.73 -4.56 -4.64
C LYS A 3 19.46 -4.71 -3.80
N GLN A 4 19.29 -3.91 -2.74
CA GLN A 4 18.09 -3.93 -1.89
C GLN A 4 16.83 -3.50 -2.66
N ARG A 5 16.94 -2.46 -3.51
CA ARG A 5 15.81 -2.00 -4.33
C ARG A 5 15.37 -3.06 -5.33
N ILE A 6 16.33 -3.75 -5.97
CA ILE A 6 16.04 -4.85 -6.91
C ILE A 6 15.34 -6.00 -6.18
N ILE A 7 15.87 -6.44 -5.04
CA ILE A 7 15.28 -7.54 -4.26
C ILE A 7 13.84 -7.18 -3.83
N THR A 8 13.61 -5.96 -3.35
CA THR A 8 12.28 -5.52 -2.92
C THR A 8 11.30 -5.50 -4.09
N ALA A 9 11.70 -4.96 -5.24
CA ALA A 9 10.87 -4.94 -6.45
C ALA A 9 10.56 -6.37 -6.93
N LEU A 10 11.54 -7.27 -6.88
CA LEU A 10 11.38 -8.66 -7.29
C LEU A 10 10.43 -9.46 -6.38
N ILE A 11 10.26 -9.04 -5.12
CA ILE A 11 9.28 -9.62 -4.18
C ILE A 11 7.90 -9.00 -4.39
N LEU A 12 7.82 -7.67 -4.56
CA LEU A 12 6.55 -6.98 -4.74
C LEU A 12 5.86 -7.32 -6.06
N LEU A 13 6.63 -7.55 -7.13
CA LEU A 13 6.10 -7.87 -8.46
C LEU A 13 5.24 -9.15 -8.48
N PRO A 14 5.73 -10.32 -8.02
CA PRO A 14 4.91 -11.53 -7.97
C PRO A 14 3.74 -11.41 -7.00
N ILE A 15 3.90 -10.68 -5.88
CA ILE A 15 2.78 -10.44 -4.95
C ILE A 15 1.66 -9.64 -5.65
N ALA A 16 2.03 -8.59 -6.40
CA ALA A 16 1.07 -7.79 -7.16
C ALA A 16 0.40 -8.62 -8.27
N LEU A 17 1.16 -9.42 -9.01
CA LEU A 17 0.62 -10.29 -10.05
C LEU A 17 -0.32 -11.34 -9.45
N CYS A 18 0.05 -11.96 -8.32
CA CYS A 18 -0.86 -12.85 -7.61
C CYS A 18 -2.15 -12.13 -7.18
N GLY A 19 -1.99 -10.90 -6.68
CA GLY A 19 -3.07 -9.93 -6.44
C GLY A 19 -4.06 -9.81 -7.60
N PHE A 20 -3.54 -9.52 -8.78
CA PHE A 20 -4.31 -9.26 -9.99
C PHE A 20 -4.96 -10.50 -10.61
N PHE A 21 -4.26 -11.64 -10.61
CA PHE A 21 -4.71 -12.82 -11.35
C PHE A 21 -5.46 -13.83 -10.48
N LEU A 22 -5.16 -13.94 -9.18
CA LEU A 22 -5.80 -14.93 -8.30
C LEU A 22 -7.01 -14.38 -7.53
N LEU A 23 -7.05 -13.08 -7.23
CA LEU A 23 -8.13 -12.51 -6.43
C LEU A 23 -9.23 -11.92 -7.32
N THR A 24 -10.49 -12.16 -6.96
CA THR A 24 -11.67 -11.61 -7.64
C THR A 24 -12.69 -11.10 -6.62
N GLY A 25 -13.59 -10.23 -7.05
CA GLY A 25 -14.66 -9.68 -6.21
C GLY A 25 -14.15 -8.91 -5.00
N MET A 26 -14.71 -9.20 -3.82
CA MET A 26 -14.39 -8.49 -2.57
C MET A 26 -12.92 -8.61 -2.17
N TYR A 27 -12.29 -9.76 -2.40
CA TYR A 27 -10.90 -9.98 -1.99
C TYR A 27 -9.92 -9.15 -2.82
N PHE A 28 -10.22 -8.93 -4.10
CA PHE A 28 -9.43 -8.02 -4.94
C PHE A 28 -9.61 -6.56 -4.48
N ALA A 29 -10.84 -6.16 -4.18
CA ALA A 29 -11.12 -4.82 -3.65
C ALA A 29 -10.36 -4.56 -2.33
N LEU A 30 -10.36 -5.52 -1.40
CA LEU A 30 -9.59 -5.42 -0.16
C LEU A 30 -8.07 -5.37 -0.40
N PHE A 31 -7.56 -6.16 -1.34
CA PHE A 31 -6.13 -6.15 -1.69
C PHE A 31 -5.70 -4.76 -2.20
N ILE A 32 -6.46 -4.20 -3.14
CA ILE A 32 -6.19 -2.86 -3.66
C ILE A 32 -6.36 -1.80 -2.57
N GLY A 33 -7.41 -1.88 -1.75
CA GLY A 33 -7.64 -0.96 -0.65
C GLY A 33 -6.45 -0.91 0.32
N VAL A 34 -5.88 -2.06 0.70
CA VAL A 34 -4.66 -2.10 1.54
C VAL A 34 -3.49 -1.38 0.86
N VAL A 35 -3.26 -1.60 -0.44
CA VAL A 35 -2.18 -0.93 -1.18
C VAL A 35 -2.40 0.59 -1.23
N VAL A 36 -3.64 1.02 -1.47
CA VAL A 36 -4.01 2.44 -1.53
C VAL A 36 -3.86 3.10 -0.16
N VAL A 37 -4.29 2.44 0.92
CA VAL A 37 -4.13 2.89 2.31
C VAL A 37 -2.67 3.09 2.69
N LEU A 38 -1.79 2.15 2.29
CA LEU A 38 -0.35 2.28 2.50
C LEU A 38 0.23 3.50 1.75
N GLY A 39 -0.17 3.71 0.50
CA GLY A 39 0.22 4.90 -0.27
C GLY A 39 -0.30 6.19 0.35
N ALA A 40 -1.54 6.19 0.83
CA ALA A 40 -2.13 7.33 1.52
C ALA A 40 -1.41 7.66 2.84
N TRP A 41 -0.92 6.65 3.57
CA TRP A 41 -0.08 6.88 4.75
C TRP A 41 1.21 7.59 4.36
N GLU A 42 1.91 7.13 3.32
CA GLU A 42 3.15 7.76 2.84
C GLU A 42 2.91 9.21 2.39
N TRP A 43 1.80 9.47 1.70
CA TRP A 43 1.41 10.82 1.29
C TRP A 43 1.00 11.71 2.46
N ALA A 44 0.33 11.16 3.48
CA ALA A 44 0.03 11.90 4.71
C ALA A 44 1.31 12.35 5.44
N ARG A 45 2.36 11.53 5.40
CA ARG A 45 3.68 11.90 5.92
C ARG A 45 4.33 13.03 5.11
N LEU A 46 4.19 13.02 3.79
CA LEU A 46 4.69 14.09 2.91
C LEU A 46 3.88 15.40 3.03
N ALA A 47 2.58 15.30 3.30
CA ALA A 47 1.68 16.44 3.50
C ALA A 47 1.86 17.16 4.85
N GLY A 48 2.89 16.80 5.64
CA GLY A 48 3.20 17.49 6.90
C GLY A 48 2.37 17.04 8.11
N PHE A 49 1.57 15.97 7.99
CA PHE A 49 0.89 15.40 9.15
C PHE A 49 1.91 14.71 10.08
N ALA A 50 2.30 15.42 11.15
CA ALA A 50 3.31 15.01 12.12
C ALA A 50 2.77 14.05 13.20
N ALA A 51 1.47 14.09 13.51
CA ALA A 51 0.85 13.24 14.53
C ALA A 51 0.47 11.85 13.97
N GLN A 52 0.93 10.78 14.63
CA GLN A 52 0.64 9.39 14.25
C GLN A 52 -0.88 9.08 14.24
N SER A 53 -1.66 9.75 15.09
CA SER A 53 -3.13 9.62 15.17
C SER A 53 -3.85 10.10 13.90
N MET A 54 -3.38 11.20 13.30
CA MET A 54 -3.91 11.70 12.02
C MET A 54 -3.55 10.78 10.84
N ARG A 55 -2.40 10.09 10.90
CA ARG A 55 -2.00 9.11 9.87
C ARG A 55 -2.87 7.86 9.89
N ILE A 56 -3.17 7.35 11.08
CA ILE A 56 -4.08 6.21 11.25
C ILE A 56 -5.50 6.61 10.86
N GLY A 57 -5.95 7.81 11.22
CA GLY A 57 -7.25 8.34 10.78
C GLY A 57 -7.37 8.48 9.27
N TYR A 58 -6.35 9.02 8.60
CA TYR A 58 -6.35 9.17 7.14
C TYR A 58 -6.27 7.80 6.44
N ALA A 59 -5.42 6.89 6.94
CA ALA A 59 -5.33 5.51 6.46
C ALA A 59 -6.63 4.71 6.67
N ALA A 60 -7.44 5.03 7.67
CA ALA A 60 -8.73 4.37 7.90
C ALA A 60 -9.88 4.94 7.04
N VAL A 61 -9.77 6.18 6.57
CA VAL A 61 -10.78 6.86 5.75
C VAL A 61 -10.57 6.62 4.27
N VAL A 62 -9.33 6.39 3.84
CA VAL A 62 -9.03 6.05 2.44
C VAL A 62 -9.41 4.58 2.20
N PRO A 63 -10.35 4.28 1.28
CA PRO A 63 -10.80 2.93 0.98
C PRO A 63 -9.91 2.16 0.00
#